data_AF-A0A2I1HF88-F1
#
_entry.id   AF-A0A2I1HF88-F1
#
_cell.length_a   1.000
_cell.length_b   1.000
_cell.length_c   1.000
_cell.angle_alpha   90.00
_cell.angle_beta   90.00
_cell.angle_gamma   90.00
#
_symmetry.space_group_name_H-M   'P 1'
#
loop_
_entity.id
_entity.type
_entity.pdbx_description
1 polymer ?
#
loop_
_entity_poly.entity_id
_entity_poly.type
_entity_poly.pdbx_seq_one_letter_code
_entity_poly.pdbx_strand_id
1 'polypeptide(L)'
;MTLKLRQKLKNHFLIGFVPFGGNFKDIINPFINDVILLQKELIMKINNEDYWIIGSLGVVTADLPQGNDLAGVLRHNANFGCRSCKASKEELSLLDFDIQQYGHYHHITTDEFLEIQQSESQNAKILFT
;
A
#
# COMPACT_ATOMS: atom_id res chain seq x y z
N MET A 1 -10.59 14.20 13.88
CA MET A 1 -11.12 14.58 12.55
C MET A 1 -12.63 14.33 12.51
N THR A 2 -13.46 15.34 12.23
CA THR A 2 -14.93 15.23 12.22
C THR A 2 -15.46 14.46 11.00
N LEU A 3 -16.55 13.71 11.17
CA LEU A 3 -17.16 12.85 10.13
C LEU A 3 -17.44 13.60 8.80
N LYS A 4 -17.84 14.87 8.91
CA LYS A 4 -18.10 15.79 7.78
C LYS A 4 -16.87 16.05 6.89
N LEU A 5 -15.65 15.99 7.43
CA LEU A 5 -14.43 16.21 6.65
C LEU A 5 -14.06 14.97 5.81
N ARG A 6 -14.34 13.76 6.32
CA ARG A 6 -14.08 12.50 5.59
C ARG A 6 -14.93 12.35 4.32
N GLN A 7 -16.13 12.91 4.33
CA GLN A 7 -17.06 12.89 3.19
C GLN A 7 -16.68 13.86 2.05
N LYS A 8 -15.65 14.71 2.23
CA LYS A 8 -15.19 15.65 1.20
C LYS A 8 -14.18 15.07 0.20
N LEU A 9 -13.81 13.79 0.31
CA LEU A 9 -13.00 13.09 -0.69
C LEU A 9 -13.84 12.87 -1.97
N LYS A 10 -14.09 13.94 -2.72
CA LYS A 10 -14.91 13.95 -3.94
C LYS A 10 -14.33 13.11 -5.09
N ASN A 11 -13.10 12.63 -4.94
CA ASN A 11 -12.39 11.81 -5.94
C ASN A 11 -12.18 10.36 -5.46
N HIS A 12 -12.95 9.89 -4.49
CA HIS A 12 -12.92 8.48 -4.08
C HIS A 12 -13.98 7.69 -4.86
N PHE A 13 -13.53 6.95 -5.86
CA PHE A 13 -14.38 6.06 -6.64
C PHE A 13 -14.23 4.64 -6.12
N LEU A 14 -15.34 4.04 -5.67
CA LEU A 14 -15.39 2.63 -5.31
C LEU A 14 -15.55 1.82 -6.59
N ILE A 15 -14.56 0.99 -6.91
CA ILE A 15 -14.63 0.04 -8.01
C ILE A 15 -14.62 -1.36 -7.40
N GLY A 16 -15.76 -2.06 -7.47
CA GLY A 16 -15.89 -3.41 -6.95
C GLY A 16 -15.39 -4.42 -7.98
N PHE A 17 -14.38 -5.21 -7.64
CA PHE A 17 -13.71 -6.09 -8.60
C PHE A 17 -14.01 -7.58 -8.46
N VAL A 18 -14.50 -8.09 -7.32
CA VAL A 18 -14.54 -9.55 -7.09
C VAL A 18 -15.94 -10.10 -6.80
N PRO A 19 -16.59 -10.80 -7.76
CA PRO A 19 -17.77 -11.60 -7.47
C PRO A 19 -17.40 -12.80 -6.59
N PHE A 20 -18.33 -13.24 -5.74
CA PHE A 20 -18.13 -14.41 -4.89
C PHE A 20 -17.77 -15.64 -5.74
N GLY A 21 -16.67 -16.31 -5.40
CA GLY A 21 -16.16 -17.49 -6.10
C GLY A 21 -15.20 -17.21 -7.27
N GLY A 22 -14.91 -15.93 -7.58
CA GLY A 22 -13.91 -15.55 -8.59
C GLY A 22 -12.47 -15.72 -8.10
N ASN A 23 -11.56 -16.06 -9.01
CA ASN A 23 -10.13 -16.08 -8.73
C ASN A 23 -9.55 -14.66 -8.73
N PHE A 24 -8.85 -14.27 -7.67
CA PHE A 24 -8.26 -12.94 -7.54
C PHE A 24 -7.28 -12.60 -8.68
N LYS A 25 -6.45 -13.56 -9.12
CA LYS A 25 -5.45 -13.33 -10.18
C LYS A 25 -6.10 -12.97 -11.50
N ASP A 26 -7.16 -13.69 -11.86
CA ASP A 26 -7.87 -13.47 -13.12
C ASP A 26 -8.51 -12.07 -13.17
N ILE A 27 -8.87 -11.54 -12.02
CA ILE A 27 -9.52 -10.24 -11.87
C ILE A 27 -8.53 -9.09 -11.79
N ILE A 28 -7.43 -9.26 -11.05
CA ILE A 28 -6.45 -8.19 -10.85
C ILE A 28 -5.56 -7.98 -12.07
N ASN A 29 -5.30 -9.03 -12.86
CA ASN A 29 -4.41 -8.96 -14.01
C ASN A 29 -4.86 -7.92 -15.06
N PRO A 30 -6.13 -7.90 -15.52
CA PRO A 30 -6.64 -6.85 -16.41
C PRO A 30 -6.46 -5.45 -15.83
N PHE A 31 -6.79 -5.28 -14.54
CA PHE A 31 -6.66 -3.98 -13.86
C PHE A 31 -5.20 -3.49 -13.84
N ILE A 32 -4.24 -4.37 -13.52
CA ILE A 32 -2.82 -4.02 -13.53
C ILE A 32 -2.37 -3.61 -14.94
N ASN A 33 -2.80 -4.33 -15.97
CA ASN A 33 -2.49 -3.99 -17.35
C ASN A 33 -3.02 -2.60 -17.72
N ASP A 34 -4.25 -2.27 -17.32
CA ASP A 34 -4.84 -0.95 -17.54
C ASP A 34 -4.08 0.16 -16.80
N VAL A 35 -3.63 -0.09 -15.56
CA VAL A 35 -2.78 0.86 -14.83
C VAL A 35 -1.42 1.06 -15.53
N ILE A 36 -0.80 -0.01 -16.04
CA ILE A 36 0.46 0.08 -16.79
C ILE A 36 0.28 0.89 -18.08
N LEU A 37 -0.86 0.73 -18.77
CA LEU A 37 -1.21 1.54 -19.93
C LEU A 37 -1.39 3.00 -19.54
N LEU A 38 -2.10 3.27 -18.44
CA LEU A 38 -2.35 4.62 -17.94
C LEU A 38 -1.05 5.35 -17.50
N GLN A 39 -0.03 4.60 -17.07
CA GLN A 39 1.29 5.15 -16.73
C GLN A 39 2.10 5.59 -17.96
N LYS A 40 1.85 4.98 -19.13
CA LYS A 40 2.63 5.21 -20.36
C LYS A 40 2.09 6.33 -21.25
N GLU A 41 1.01 7.01 -20.83
CA GLU A 41 0.25 8.05 -21.54
C GLU A 41 -0.95 7.52 -22.32
N LEU A 42 -2.11 8.13 -22.07
CA LEU A 42 -3.37 7.82 -22.73
C LEU A 42 -4.01 9.11 -23.25
N ILE A 43 -4.25 9.18 -24.56
CA ILE A 43 -5.01 10.28 -25.16
C ILE A 43 -6.49 9.97 -25.03
N MET A 44 -7.23 10.79 -24.29
CA MET A 44 -8.67 10.65 -24.09
C MET A 44 -9.41 11.86 -24.64
N LYS A 45 -10.45 11.61 -25.44
CA LYS A 45 -11.30 12.66 -25.98
C LYS A 45 -12.41 13.02 -24.99
N ILE A 46 -12.38 14.23 -24.44
CA ILE A 46 -13.40 14.73 -23.51
C ILE A 46 -13.99 16.00 -24.11
N ASN A 47 -15.30 16.05 -24.31
CA ASN A 47 -15.99 17.19 -24.94
C ASN A 47 -15.39 17.61 -26.30
N ASN A 48 -15.07 16.62 -27.15
CA ASN A 48 -14.42 16.79 -28.46
C ASN A 48 -12.97 17.32 -28.45
N GLU A 49 -12.38 17.58 -27.29
CA GLU A 49 -10.97 17.96 -27.14
C GLU A 49 -10.14 16.76 -26.71
N ASP A 50 -8.90 16.68 -27.19
CA ASP A 50 -7.97 15.60 -26.85
C ASP A 50 -7.16 15.98 -25.59
N TYR A 51 -7.22 15.13 -24.56
CA TYR A 51 -6.50 15.30 -23.32
C TYR A 51 -5.45 14.23 -23.14
N TRP A 52 -4.28 14.65 -22.67
CA TRP A 52 -3.24 13.74 -22.21
C TRP A 52 -3.50 13.34 -20.77
N ILE A 53 -3.75 12.06 -20.55
CA ILE A 53 -4.00 11.50 -19.24
C ILE A 53 -2.84 10.57 -18.88
N ILE A 54 -2.22 10.88 -17.75
CA ILE A 54 -1.25 10.02 -17.10
C ILE A 54 -1.77 9.78 -15.68
N GLY A 55 -1.75 8.53 -15.26
CA GLY A 55 -2.18 8.13 -13.93
C GLY A 55 -1.40 6.92 -13.46
N SER A 56 -1.19 6.85 -12.15
CA SER A 56 -0.46 5.74 -11.51
C SER A 56 -1.20 5.26 -10.28
N LEU A 57 -0.90 4.02 -9.87
CA LEU A 57 -1.39 3.46 -8.63
C LEU A 57 -0.60 4.04 -7.46
N GLY A 58 -1.25 4.88 -6.65
CA GLY A 58 -0.61 5.53 -5.51
C GLY A 58 -0.55 4.65 -4.25
N VAL A 59 -1.67 4.03 -3.86
CA VAL A 59 -1.75 3.23 -2.64
C VAL A 59 -2.75 2.09 -2.80
N VAL A 60 -2.39 0.92 -2.27
CA VAL A 60 -3.30 -0.23 -2.13
C VAL A 60 -3.55 -0.44 -0.65
N THR A 61 -4.81 -0.40 -0.24
CA THR A 61 -5.22 -0.62 1.16
C THR A 61 -6.20 -1.79 1.23
N ALA A 62 -6.03 -2.64 2.24
CA ALA A 62 -6.98 -3.70 2.58
C ALA A 62 -7.53 -3.45 3.99
N ASP A 63 -8.83 -3.51 4.19
CA ASP A 63 -9.49 -3.18 5.46
C ASP A 63 -9.30 -4.26 6.54
N LEU A 64 -9.19 -5.52 6.13
CA LEU A 64 -9.11 -6.66 7.03
C LEU A 64 -7.68 -6.93 7.57
N PRO A 65 -7.55 -7.64 8.72
CA PRO A 65 -6.25 -8.11 9.23
C PRO A 65 -5.43 -8.88 8.20
N GLN A 66 -6.11 -9.59 7.29
CA GLN A 66 -5.51 -10.27 6.13
C GLN A 66 -4.68 -9.31 5.26
N GLY A 67 -5.04 -8.02 5.24
CA GLY A 67 -4.26 -6.99 4.56
C GLY A 67 -2.86 -6.79 5.14
N ASN A 68 -2.65 -7.03 6.43
CA ASN A 68 -1.31 -6.99 7.04
C ASN A 68 -0.50 -8.22 6.63
N ASP A 69 -1.14 -9.40 6.65
CA ASP A 69 -0.52 -10.65 6.22
C ASP A 69 -0.08 -10.56 4.73
N LEU A 70 -0.91 -9.96 3.86
CA LEU A 70 -0.58 -9.68 2.46
C LEU A 70 0.54 -8.65 2.26
N ALA A 71 0.62 -7.66 3.16
CA ALA A 71 1.66 -6.63 3.12
C ALA A 71 2.98 -7.08 3.76
N GLY A 72 3.03 -8.27 4.38
CA GLY A 72 4.18 -8.72 5.16
C GLY A 72 4.41 -7.92 6.44
N VAL A 73 3.38 -7.25 6.96
CA VAL A 73 3.45 -6.42 8.16
C VAL A 73 2.84 -7.18 9.33
N LEU A 74 3.36 -6.94 10.54
CA LEU A 74 2.77 -7.52 11.76
C LEU A 74 1.31 -7.09 11.92
N ARG A 75 0.51 -7.91 12.60
CA ARG A 75 -0.90 -7.61 12.88
C ARG A 75 -1.05 -6.33 13.71
N HIS A 76 -2.21 -5.70 13.64
CA HIS A 76 -2.53 -4.46 14.39
C HIS A 76 -2.28 -4.54 15.91
N ASN A 77 -2.26 -5.74 16.49
CA ASN A 77 -1.97 -5.97 17.89
C ASN A 77 -0.47 -6.08 18.24
N ALA A 78 0.44 -6.07 17.27
CA ALA A 78 1.87 -6.03 17.52
C ALA A 78 2.31 -4.62 17.94
N ASN A 79 3.50 -4.48 18.52
CA ASN A 79 4.03 -3.17 18.86
C ASN A 79 4.17 -2.28 17.61
N PHE A 80 4.61 -2.86 16.49
CA PHE A 80 4.73 -2.20 15.19
C PHE A 80 3.75 -2.82 14.18
N GLY A 81 2.46 -2.57 14.36
CA GLY A 81 1.38 -3.15 13.55
C GLY A 81 0.85 -2.26 12.41
N CYS A 82 1.39 -1.05 12.26
CA CYS A 82 0.93 -0.08 11.26
C CYS A 82 1.51 -0.41 9.88
N ARG A 83 0.68 -0.36 8.83
CA ARG A 83 1.12 -0.61 7.45
C ARG A 83 1.76 0.59 6.76
N SER A 84 1.53 1.79 7.29
CA SER A 84 1.94 3.04 6.64
C SER A 84 3.17 3.67 7.28
N CYS A 85 3.44 3.38 8.55
CA CYS A 85 4.61 3.90 9.26
C CYS A 85 5.10 2.93 10.34
N LYS A 86 6.31 3.18 10.83
CA LYS A 86 7.00 2.41 11.86
C LYS A 86 6.68 2.89 13.29
N ALA A 87 5.56 3.58 13.48
CA ALA A 87 5.12 3.99 14.81
C ALA A 87 4.84 2.76 15.69
N SER A 88 5.38 2.77 16.90
CA SER A 88 5.01 1.82 17.95
C SER A 88 3.60 2.08 18.47
N LYS A 89 3.03 1.15 19.25
CA LYS A 89 1.71 1.32 19.87
C LYS A 89 1.60 2.57 20.74
N GLU A 90 2.69 2.92 21.40
CA GLU A 90 2.79 4.09 22.29
C GLU A 90 2.80 5.40 21.49
N GLU A 91 3.31 5.35 20.26
CA GLU A 91 3.46 6.51 19.37
C GLU A 91 2.23 6.74 18.46
N LEU A 92 1.32 5.77 18.33
CA LEU A 92 0.14 5.87 17.43
C LEU A 92 -0.76 7.09 17.69
N SER A 93 -0.72 7.65 18.89
CA SER A 93 -1.51 8.82 19.28
C SER A 93 -0.72 10.13 19.29
N LEU A 94 0.57 10.10 18.95
CA LEU A 94 1.42 11.28 18.89
C LEU A 94 1.11 12.07 17.61
N LEU A 95 0.70 13.32 17.77
CA LEU A 95 0.35 14.20 16.66
C LEU A 95 1.58 14.73 15.92
N ASP A 96 2.74 14.68 16.57
CA ASP A 96 4.05 15.13 16.10
C ASP A 96 4.94 13.98 15.62
N PHE A 97 4.42 12.76 15.53
CA PHE A 97 5.16 11.64 14.95
C PHE A 97 5.55 11.96 13.50
N ASP A 98 6.84 11.85 13.20
CA ASP A 98 7.37 12.14 11.87
C ASP A 98 7.06 10.99 10.90
N ILE A 99 5.85 11.00 10.34
CA ILE A 99 5.43 10.04 9.32
C ILE A 99 6.29 10.16 8.05
N GLN A 100 6.87 11.34 7.77
CA GLN A 100 7.71 11.50 6.58
C GLN A 100 9.00 10.73 6.73
N GLN A 101 9.65 10.80 7.89
CA GLN A 101 10.88 10.07 8.18
C GLN A 101 10.64 8.57 8.43
N TYR A 102 9.57 8.22 9.13
CA TYR A 102 9.31 6.85 9.59
C TYR A 102 8.19 6.13 8.81
N GLY A 103 7.86 6.62 7.61
CA GLY A 103 6.93 5.96 6.70
C GLY A 103 7.48 4.66 6.12
N HIS A 104 6.61 3.71 5.81
CA HIS A 104 6.97 2.54 4.99
C HIS A 104 6.92 2.92 3.52
N TYR A 105 8.07 3.30 2.95
CA TYR A 105 8.20 3.59 1.53
C TYR A 105 8.77 2.40 0.79
N HIS A 106 8.17 2.08 -0.35
CA HIS A 106 8.54 0.89 -1.13
C HIS A 106 10.05 0.82 -1.48
N HIS A 107 10.67 1.96 -1.80
CA HIS A 107 12.10 2.01 -2.10
C HIS A 107 12.96 1.64 -0.88
N ILE A 108 12.62 2.14 0.31
CA ILE A 108 13.32 1.82 1.57
C ILE A 108 13.07 0.37 1.97
N THR A 109 11.82 -0.10 1.91
CA THR A 109 11.47 -1.47 2.31
C THR A 109 12.19 -2.52 1.44
N THR A 110 12.42 -2.22 0.16
CA THR A 110 13.15 -3.13 -0.75
C THR A 110 14.60 -3.30 -0.32
N ASP A 111 15.27 -2.19 0.04
CA ASP A 111 16.64 -2.20 0.54
C ASP A 111 16.73 -2.95 1.88
N GLU A 112 15.78 -2.74 2.80
CA GLU A 112 15.69 -3.47 4.07
C GLU A 112 15.52 -4.98 3.87
N PHE A 113 14.70 -5.41 2.91
CA PHE A 113 14.57 -6.83 2.59
C PHE A 113 15.87 -7.42 2.03
N LEU A 114 16.59 -6.68 1.18
CA LEU A 114 17.89 -7.11 0.67
C LEU A 114 18.91 -7.25 1.80
N GLU A 115 18.95 -6.30 2.73
CA GLU A 115 19.81 -6.37 3.92
C GLU A 115 19.46 -7.59 4.80
N ILE A 116 18.17 -7.87 5.04
CA ILE A 116 17.74 -9.04 5.80
C ILE A 116 18.19 -10.33 5.11
N GLN A 117 17.96 -10.48 3.81
CA GLN A 117 18.37 -11.67 3.05
C GLN A 117 19.90 -11.87 3.04
N GLN A 118 20.66 -10.77 2.97
CA GLN A 118 22.12 -10.81 3.07
C GLN A 118 22.59 -11.15 4.50
N SER A 119 21.85 -10.73 5.53
CA SER A 119 22.16 -11.02 6.94
C SER A 119 21.86 -12.47 7.34
N GLU A 120 20.81 -13.08 6.78
CA GLU A 120 20.51 -14.51 6.97
C GLU A 120 21.60 -15.40 6.36
N SER A 121 22.30 -14.91 5.33
CA SER A 121 23.45 -15.58 4.74
C SER A 121 24.69 -15.57 5.65
N GLN A 122 24.72 -14.75 6.70
CA GLN A 122 25.83 -14.63 7.67
C GLN A 122 25.53 -15.23 9.06
N ASN A 123 24.26 -15.48 9.42
CA ASN A 123 23.87 -15.80 10.81
C ASN A 123 23.00 -17.07 10.99
N ALA A 124 23.32 -18.16 10.30
CA ALA A 124 22.89 -19.50 10.74
C ALA A 124 23.70 -20.00 11.96
N LYS A 125 23.82 -19.17 13.03
CA LYS A 125 24.38 -19.54 14.34
C LYS A 125 24.18 -18.42 15.36
N ILE A 126 22.94 -18.16 15.78
CA ILE A 126 22.72 -17.54 17.10
C ILE A 126 21.75 -18.44 17.86
N LEU A 127 22.32 -19.20 18.79
CA LEU A 127 21.58 -19.95 19.81
C LEU A 127 20.81 -18.94 20.67
N PHE A 128 19.49 -19.13 20.76
CA PHE A 128 18.72 -18.61 21.88
C PHE A 128 18.96 -19.54 23.08
N THR A 129 19.82 -19.11 24.01
CA THR A 129 19.80 -19.56 25.41
C THR A 129 19.00 -18.57 26.24
#